data_AF-A0A9P5P4G8-F1
#
_entry.id   AF-A0A9P5P4G8-F1
#
_cell.length_a   1.000
_cell.length_b   1.000
_cell.length_c   1.000
_cell.angle_alpha   90.00
_cell.angle_beta   90.00
_cell.angle_gamma   90.00
#
_symmetry.space_group_name_H-M   'P 1'
#
loop_
_entity.id
_entity.type
_entity.pdbx_description
1 polymer ?
#
loop_
_entity_poly.entity_id
_entity_poly.type
_entity_poly.pdbx_seq_one_letter_code
_entity_poly.pdbx_strand_id
1 'polypeptide(L)'
;MGKRNAGKTTLLKKMTNSSDGEVILRNGDGKIVSEPGILEPSVERGGSHIEYEITYPSDSDYVFHDSKGMEAGSEMELKILRDFIDDRRIESL
;
A
#
# COMPACT_ATOMS: atom_id res chain seq x y z
N MET A 1 -2.04 0.24 8.62
CA MET A 1 -3.29 -0.55 8.85
C MET A 1 -4.43 0.37 9.28
N GLY A 2 -5.69 0.00 9.04
CA GLY A 2 -6.83 0.76 9.55
C GLY A 2 -8.13 0.52 8.78
N LYS A 3 -9.24 0.97 9.37
CA LYS A 3 -10.60 0.87 8.80
C LYS A 3 -10.67 1.41 7.37
N ARG A 4 -11.66 0.95 6.61
CA ARG A 4 -12.02 1.55 5.31
C ARG A 4 -12.25 3.06 5.48
N ASN A 5 -11.76 3.84 4.51
CA ASN A 5 -11.86 5.30 4.48
C ASN A 5 -11.27 6.05 5.69
N ALA A 6 -10.36 5.41 6.45
CA ALA A 6 -9.66 6.05 7.58
C ALA A 6 -8.58 7.07 7.14
N GLY A 7 -8.43 7.35 5.84
CA GLY A 7 -7.45 8.31 5.33
C GLY A 7 -6.02 7.76 5.17
N LYS A 8 -5.82 6.43 5.12
CA LYS A 8 -4.49 5.80 4.97
C LYS A 8 -3.71 6.33 3.76
N THR A 9 -4.30 6.23 2.58
CA THR A 9 -3.70 6.68 1.32
C THR A 9 -3.46 8.20 1.33
N THR A 10 -4.33 8.97 1.99
CA THR A 10 -4.13 10.43 2.18
C THR A 10 -2.93 10.72 3.08
N LEU A 11 -2.74 9.97 4.15
CA LEU A 11 -1.56 10.09 5.02
C LEU A 11 -0.29 9.70 4.28
N LEU A 12 -0.33 8.62 3.49
CA LEU A 12 0.80 8.17 2.68
C LEU A 12 1.30 9.27 1.73
N LYS A 13 0.38 9.90 0.98
CA LYS A 13 0.69 11.03 0.09
C LYS A 13 1.23 12.27 0.81
N LYS A 14 0.90 12.46 2.09
CA LYS A 14 1.41 13.59 2.89
C LYS A 14 2.75 13.31 3.55
N MET A 15 3.02 12.05 3.88
CA MET A 15 4.27 11.62 4.53
C MET A 15 5.45 11.83 3.58
N THR A 16 5.24 11.56 2.30
CA THR A 16 6.24 11.80 1.29
C THR A 16 6.12 13.25 0.85
N ASN A 17 7.22 13.99 0.94
CA ASN A 17 7.27 15.40 0.55
C ASN A 17 7.23 15.57 -0.99
N SER A 18 6.58 14.62 -1.69
CA SER A 18 6.41 14.58 -3.13
C SER A 18 5.45 15.68 -3.53
N SER A 19 6.01 16.78 -4.04
CA SER A 19 5.28 17.91 -4.61
C SER A 19 4.60 17.59 -5.96
N ASP A 20 5.03 16.49 -6.57
CA ASP A 20 4.91 16.18 -7.99
C ASP A 20 4.01 14.95 -8.22
N GLY A 21 3.66 14.22 -7.16
CA GLY A 21 2.74 13.08 -7.23
C GLY A 21 3.30 11.87 -7.98
N GLU A 22 4.59 11.90 -8.33
CA GLU A 22 5.28 10.78 -8.96
C GLU A 22 5.49 9.66 -7.93
N VAL A 23 4.98 8.49 -8.29
CA VAL A 23 5.12 7.27 -7.48
C VAL A 23 5.56 6.17 -8.42
N ILE A 24 6.46 5.32 -7.95
CA ILE A 24 6.82 4.09 -8.63
C ILE A 24 6.12 2.95 -7.92
N LEU A 25 5.26 2.26 -8.65
CA LEU A 25 4.56 1.07 -8.21
C LEU A 25 5.29 -0.16 -8.75
N ARG A 26 5.67 -1.08 -7.87
CA ARG A 26 6.12 -2.41 -8.28
C ARG A 26 5.14 -3.45 -7.77
N ASN A 27 4.83 -4.44 -8.59
CA ASN A 27 4.05 -5.60 -8.14
C ASN A 27 4.90 -6.51 -7.24
N GLY A 28 4.32 -7.60 -6.71
CA GLY A 28 5.04 -8.57 -5.87
C GLY A 28 6.22 -9.27 -6.56
N ASP A 29 6.32 -9.22 -7.90
CA ASP A 29 7.48 -9.73 -8.65
C ASP A 29 8.57 -8.65 -8.88
N GLY A 30 8.39 -7.45 -8.32
CA GLY A 30 9.30 -6.31 -8.50
C GLY A 30 9.15 -5.57 -9.84
N LYS A 31 8.16 -5.93 -10.68
CA LYS A 31 7.93 -5.29 -11.98
C LYS A 31 7.20 -3.97 -11.81
N ILE A 32 7.70 -2.92 -12.48
CA ILE A 32 7.02 -1.63 -12.54
C ILE A 32 5.66 -1.79 -13.24
N VAL A 33 4.60 -1.34 -12.58
CA VAL A 33 3.23 -1.36 -13.10
C VAL A 33 2.66 0.05 -13.17
N SER A 34 1.81 0.30 -14.17
CA SER A 34 1.03 1.52 -14.26
C SER A 34 -0.43 1.15 -14.02
N GLU A 35 -0.89 1.31 -12.78
CA GLU A 35 -2.28 1.07 -12.39
C GLU A 35 -2.95 2.40 -12.04
N PRO A 36 -3.81 2.93 -12.93
CA PRO A 36 -4.57 4.14 -12.64
C PRO A 36 -5.44 3.93 -11.39
N GLY A 37 -5.42 4.89 -10.47
CA GLY A 37 -6.33 4.90 -9.33
C GLY A 37 -5.91 4.05 -8.12
N ILE A 38 -4.76 3.36 -8.12
CA ILE A 38 -4.34 2.55 -6.97
C ILE A 38 -4.14 3.38 -5.68
N LEU A 39 -3.71 4.63 -5.84
CA LEU A 39 -3.55 5.62 -4.76
C LEU A 39 -4.69 6.63 -4.72
N GLU A 40 -5.75 6.44 -5.49
CA GLU A 40 -6.93 7.30 -5.41
C GLU A 40 -7.91 6.76 -4.37
N PRO A 41 -8.48 7.63 -3.51
CA PRO A 41 -9.58 7.23 -2.65
C PRO A 41 -10.73 6.72 -3.52
N SER A 42 -11.04 5.43 -3.43
CA SER A 42 -12.18 4.83 -4.13
C SER A 42 -13.26 4.37 -3.16
N VAL A 43 -14.52 4.54 -3.57
CA VAL A 43 -15.70 4.07 -2.83
C VAL A 43 -15.87 2.56 -2.98
N GLU A 44 -15.53 2.01 -4.15
CA GLU A 44 -15.48 0.58 -4.42
C GLU A 44 -14.22 -0.06 -3.79
N ARG A 45 -14.13 -1.40 -3.78
CA ARG A 45 -12.90 -2.10 -3.35
C ARG A 45 -11.78 -1.75 -4.34
N GLY A 46 -11.07 -0.65 -4.08
CA GLY A 46 -9.96 -0.18 -4.90
C GLY A 46 -8.91 -1.25 -5.17
N GLY A 47 -8.14 -1.04 -6.24
CA GLY A 47 -7.05 -1.91 -6.70
C GLY A 47 -5.84 -1.95 -5.75
N SER A 48 -5.92 -1.46 -4.51
CA SER A 48 -4.75 -1.51 -3.61
C SER A 48 -4.39 -2.97 -3.30
N HIS A 49 -3.17 -3.36 -3.65
CA HIS A 49 -2.61 -4.67 -3.35
C HIS A 49 -1.50 -4.49 -2.32
N ILE A 50 -1.61 -5.19 -1.17
CA ILE A 50 -0.64 -5.04 -0.08
C ILE A 50 0.78 -5.48 -0.51
N GLU A 51 0.86 -6.42 -1.44
CA GLU A 51 2.13 -6.87 -2.04
C GLU A 51 2.82 -5.82 -2.91
N TYR A 52 2.10 -4.77 -3.33
CA TYR A 52 2.68 -3.77 -4.18
C TYR A 52 3.55 -2.83 -3.36
N GLU A 53 4.73 -2.55 -3.89
CA GLU A 53 5.66 -1.59 -3.33
C GLU A 53 5.37 -0.23 -3.92
N ILE A 54 5.14 0.73 -3.03
CA ILE A 54 4.96 2.13 -3.38
C ILE A 54 6.23 2.83 -2.92
N THR A 55 7.00 3.34 -3.88
CA THR A 55 8.22 4.12 -3.61
C THR A 55 8.09 5.50 -4.21
N TYR A 56 8.66 6.49 -3.53
CA TYR A 56 8.66 7.88 -3.97
C TYR A 56 10.09 8.27 -4.34
N PRO A 57 10.35 8.78 -5.55
CA PRO A 57 11.70 9.21 -5.94
C PRO A 57 12.28 10.27 -4.99
N SER A 58 11.42 11.10 -4.41
CA SER A 58 11.78 12.12 -3.42
C SER A 58 12.20 11.56 -2.06
N ASP A 59 11.89 10.29 -1.78
CA ASP A 59 12.14 9.63 -0.50
C ASP A 59 12.31 8.11 -0.71
N SER A 60 13.47 7.74 -1.28
CA SER A 60 13.76 6.36 -1.70
C SER A 60 14.14 5.41 -0.56
N ASP A 61 14.33 5.95 0.65
CA ASP A 61 14.73 5.17 1.83
C ASP A 61 13.56 4.37 2.41
N TYR A 62 12.33 4.66 1.96
CA TYR A 62 11.13 4.00 2.42
C TYR A 62 10.40 3.27 1.29
N VAL A 63 9.98 2.04 1.60
CA VAL A 63 9.03 1.26 0.81
C VAL A 63 7.72 1.24 1.56
N PHE A 64 6.66 1.72 0.91
CA PHE A 64 5.33 1.75 1.50
C PHE A 64 4.44 0.66 0.92
N HIS A 65 3.61 0.08 1.78
CA HIS A 65 2.58 -0.89 1.42
C HIS A 65 1.22 -0.39 1.92
N ASP A 66 0.25 -0.25 1.02
CA ASP A 66 -1.12 0.14 1.39
C ASP A 66 -2.03 -1.09 1.38
N SER A 67 -2.60 -1.40 2.54
CA SER A 67 -3.57 -2.48 2.68
C SER A 67 -4.96 -1.98 2.30
N LYS A 68 -5.80 -2.89 1.77
CA LYS A 68 -7.24 -2.61 1.68
C LYS A 68 -7.79 -2.22 3.06
N GLY A 69 -8.82 -1.37 3.04
CA GLY A 69 -9.54 -0.99 4.24
C GLY A 69 -10.19 -2.22 4.87
N MET A 70 -9.87 -2.49 6.13
CA MET A 70 -10.48 -3.58 6.87
C MET A 70 -11.90 -3.20 7.31
N GLU A 71 -12.86 -4.08 7.06
CA GLU A 71 -14.19 -4.00 7.67
C GLU A 71 -14.21 -4.73 9.02
N ALA A 72 -15.08 -4.28 9.93
CA ALA A 72 -15.17 -4.90 11.26
C ALA A 72 -15.64 -6.36 11.12
N GLY A 73 -14.81 -7.30 11.57
CA GLY A 73 -15.08 -8.74 11.52
C GLY A 73 -14.51 -9.50 10.32
N SER A 74 -13.75 -8.83 9.45
CA SER A 74 -13.09 -9.47 8.31
C SER A 74 -11.83 -10.24 8.75
N GLU A 75 -12.01 -11.50 9.17
CA GLU A 75 -10.89 -12.38 9.54
C GLU A 75 -9.93 -12.62 8.37
N MET A 76 -10.45 -12.65 7.14
CA MET A 76 -9.65 -12.83 5.94
C MET A 76 -8.69 -11.66 5.70
N GLU A 77 -9.16 -10.41 5.83
CA GLU A 77 -8.30 -9.24 5.65
C GLU A 77 -7.24 -9.14 6.76
N LEU A 78 -7.58 -9.55 8.00
CA LEU A 78 -6.62 -9.68 9.09
C LEU A 78 -5.59 -10.78 8.84
N LYS A 79 -6.00 -11.91 8.26
CA LYS A 79 -5.08 -13.00 7.91
C LYS A 79 -4.12 -12.58 6.82
N ILE A 80 -4.61 -12.01 5.72
CA ILE A 80 -3.79 -11.49 4.61
C ILE A 80 -2.72 -10.53 5.15
N LEU A 81 -3.11 -9.65 6.06
CA LEU A 81 -2.22 -8.66 6.64
C LEU A 81 -1.15 -9.26 7.55
N ARG A 82 -1.49 -10.32 8.30
CA ARG A 82 -0.53 -11.06 9.14
C ARG A 82 0.43 -11.86 8.29
N ASP A 83 -0.09 -12.63 7.33
CA ASP A 83 0.72 -13.40 6.39
C ASP A 83 1.75 -12.50 5.71
N PHE A 84 1.31 -11.34 5.18
CA PHE A 84 2.19 -10.34 4.57
C PHE A 84 3.33 -9.86 5.49
N ILE A 85 3.03 -9.58 6.76
CA ILE A 85 4.05 -9.14 7.74
C ILE A 85 5.05 -10.26 8.03
N ASP A 86 4.55 -11.48 8.20
CA ASP A 86 5.39 -12.63 8.50
C ASP A 86 6.33 -12.95 7.33
N ASP A 87 5.83 -12.90 6.09
CA ASP A 87 6.63 -13.12 4.87
C ASP A 87 7.75 -12.07 4.74
N ARG A 88 7.42 -10.78 4.86
CA ARG A 88 8.41 -9.68 4.75
C ARG A 88 9.42 -9.67 5.90
N ARG A 89 9.03 -10.17 7.09
CA ARG A 89 9.97 -10.33 8.21
C ARG A 89 11.04 -11.36 7.88
N ILE A 90 10.67 -12.46 7.23
CA ILE A 90 11.60 -13.53 6.85
C ILE A 90 12.58 -13.05 5.78
N GLU A 91 12.13 -12.26 4.80
CA GLU A 91 13.00 -11.72 3.73
C GLU A 91 14.07 -10.73 4.24
N SER A 92 13.86 -10.14 5.42
CA SER A 92 14.77 -9.16 6.03
C SER A 92 15.85 -9.76 6.94
N LEU A 93 15.85 -11.08 7.12
CA LEU A 93 16.80 -11.85 7.95
C LEU A 93 17.86 -12.55 7.09
#